data_AF-A0A0M9YK97-F1
#
_entry.id   AF-A0A0M9YK97-F1
#
_cell.length_a   1.000
_cell.length_b   1.000
_cell.length_c   1.000
_cell.angle_alpha   90.00
_cell.angle_beta   90.00
_cell.angle_gamma   90.00
#
_symmetry.space_group_name_H-M   'P 1'
#
loop_
_entity.id
_entity.type
_entity.pdbx_description
1 polymer ?
#
loop_
_entity_poly.entity_id
_entity_poly.type
_entity_poly.pdbx_seq_one_letter_code
_entity_poly.pdbx_strand_id
1 'polypeptide(L)'
;MDADTRLAEIAAREQAASQGPWTVESDHPSLTRWVVSEGGTLSANLGYLGNNNQDDARFIAAARDDIPWLLNVIKQLKAENQQLVIENDVLERALGIGEAA
;
A
#
# COMPACT_ATOMS: atom_id res chain seq x y z
N MET A 1 -1.18 19.21 0.81
CA MET A 1 -1.96 17.97 1.06
C MET A 1 -1.40 17.38 2.33
N ASP A 2 -2.21 17.22 3.37
CA ASP A 2 -1.79 16.51 4.59
C ASP A 2 -1.68 14.99 4.35
N ALA A 3 -1.05 14.30 5.31
CA ALA A 3 -0.80 12.87 5.20
C ALA A 3 -2.09 12.03 5.13
N ASP A 4 -3.17 12.50 5.76
CA ASP A 4 -4.43 11.76 5.86
C ASP A 4 -5.19 11.79 4.54
N THR A 5 -5.22 12.97 3.91
CA THR A 5 -5.72 13.15 2.56
C THR A 5 -4.94 12.27 1.59
N ARG A 6 -3.60 12.22 1.70
CA ARG A 6 -2.78 11.38 0.82
C ARG A 6 -3.05 9.89 1.01
N LEU A 7 -3.24 9.43 2.25
CA LEU A 7 -3.58 8.03 2.54
C LEU A 7 -4.95 7.66 1.99
N ALA A 8 -5.94 8.55 2.09
CA ALA A 8 -7.26 8.34 1.50
C ALA A 8 -7.19 8.20 -0.04
N GLU A 9 -6.39 9.03 -0.73
CA GLU A 9 -6.16 8.89 -2.17
C GLU A 9 -5.47 7.57 -2.56
N ILE A 10 -4.56 7.07 -1.73
CA ILE A 10 -3.89 5.78 -1.98
C ILE A 10 -4.90 4.65 -1.79
N ALA A 11 -5.69 4.67 -0.70
CA ALA A 11 -6.72 3.67 -0.45
C ALA A 11 -7.79 3.64 -1.56
N ALA A 12 -8.21 4.81 -2.05
CA ALA A 12 -9.15 4.89 -3.17
C ALA A 12 -8.59 4.25 -4.45
N ARG A 13 -7.30 4.46 -4.76
CA ARG A 13 -6.64 3.83 -5.91
C ARG A 13 -6.47 2.32 -5.73
N GLU A 14 -6.15 1.86 -4.52
CA GLU A 14 -6.07 0.44 -4.20
C GLU A 14 -7.43 -0.25 -4.42
N GLN A 15 -8.52 0.33 -3.91
CA GLN A 15 -9.88 -0.22 -4.04
C GLN A 15 -10.38 -0.21 -5.49
N ALA A 16 -9.99 0.79 -6.28
CA ALA A 16 -10.36 0.89 -7.69
C ALA A 16 -9.57 -0.09 -8.58
N ALA A 17 -8.41 -0.57 -8.12
CA ALA A 17 -7.61 -1.52 -8.87
C ALA A 17 -8.27 -2.92 -8.92
N SER A 18 -7.93 -3.70 -9.94
CA SER A 18 -8.47 -5.06 -10.07
C SER A 18 -8.09 -5.94 -8.88
N GLN A 19 -8.98 -6.85 -8.50
CA GLN A 19 -8.70 -7.80 -7.42
C GLN A 19 -7.48 -8.68 -7.72
N GLY A 20 -6.78 -9.06 -6.66
CA GLY A 20 -5.63 -9.94 -6.72
C GLY A 20 -6.02 -11.43 -6.69
N PRO A 21 -5.02 -12.33 -6.75
CA PRO A 21 -3.59 -12.01 -6.84
C PRO A 21 -3.21 -11.48 -8.23
N TRP A 22 -2.16 -10.67 -8.29
CA TRP A 22 -1.51 -10.33 -9.55
C TRP A 22 -0.28 -11.21 -9.74
N THR A 23 -0.06 -11.69 -10.96
CA THR A 23 1.02 -12.62 -11.29
C THR A 23 1.84 -12.10 -12.47
N VAL A 24 3.11 -12.51 -12.52
CA VAL A 24 3.99 -12.22 -13.65
C VAL A 24 3.85 -13.35 -14.66
N GLU A 25 3.46 -13.00 -15.88
CA GLU A 25 3.45 -13.91 -17.01
C GLU A 25 4.52 -13.53 -18.04
N SER A 26 5.09 -14.54 -18.68
CA SER A 26 6.10 -14.36 -19.73
C SER A 26 5.70 -15.17 -20.95
N ASP A 27 5.41 -14.47 -22.04
CA ASP A 27 5.12 -15.10 -23.33
C ASP A 27 6.42 -15.25 -24.11
N HIS A 28 6.92 -16.47 -24.18
CA HIS A 28 8.18 -16.79 -24.85
C HIS A 28 8.10 -16.61 -26.37
N PRO A 29 7.04 -17.06 -27.07
CA PRO A 29 6.83 -16.75 -28.49
C PRO A 29 6.93 -15.26 -28.85
N SER A 30 6.27 -14.37 -28.10
CA SER A 30 6.33 -12.92 -28.37
C SER A 30 7.47 -12.20 -27.66
N LEU A 31 8.24 -12.92 -26.83
CA LEU A 31 9.28 -12.38 -25.95
C LEU A 31 8.78 -11.23 -25.06
N THR A 32 7.54 -11.25 -24.61
CA THR A 32 6.94 -10.18 -23.79
C THR A 32 6.73 -10.60 -22.34
N ARG A 33 6.77 -9.62 -21.43
CA ARG A 33 6.44 -9.79 -20.01
C ARG A 33 5.21 -8.99 -19.64
N TRP A 34 4.35 -9.61 -18.83
CA TRP A 34 3.09 -9.06 -18.39
C TRP A 34 2.92 -9.18 -16.88
N VAL A 35 2.16 -8.26 -16.29
CA VAL A 35 1.49 -8.47 -15.01
C VAL A 35 0.00 -8.61 -15.27
N VAL A 36 -0.59 -9.70 -14.77
CA VAL A 36 -2.00 -10.04 -15.00
C VAL A 36 -2.70 -10.34 -13.68
N SER A 37 -4.04 -10.28 -13.67
CA SER A 37 -4.86 -10.78 -12.56
C SER A 37 -5.50 -12.12 -12.94
N GLU A 38 -5.83 -12.96 -11.95
CA GLU A 38 -6.39 -14.31 -12.14
C GLU A 38 -7.65 -14.36 -13.04
N GLY A 39 -8.43 -13.27 -13.08
CA GLY A 39 -9.61 -13.13 -13.95
C GLY A 39 -9.34 -12.53 -15.34
N GLY A 40 -8.10 -12.22 -15.69
CA GLY A 40 -7.72 -11.57 -16.95
C GLY A 40 -8.10 -10.08 -17.06
N THR A 41 -8.60 -9.48 -15.98
CA THR A 41 -9.07 -8.08 -15.94
C THR A 41 -7.93 -7.06 -16.00
N LEU A 42 -6.72 -7.46 -15.58
CA LEU A 42 -5.50 -6.68 -15.70
C LEU A 42 -4.57 -7.34 -16.71
N SER A 43 -4.00 -6.54 -17.61
CA SER A 43 -2.93 -6.96 -18.52
C SER A 43 -2.01 -5.77 -18.77
N ALA A 44 -0.89 -5.70 -18.04
CA ALA A 44 0.10 -4.64 -18.15
C ALA A 44 1.36 -5.14 -18.85
N ASN A 45 1.62 -4.68 -20.07
CA ASN A 45 2.83 -5.02 -20.83
C ASN A 45 4.03 -4.22 -20.31
N LEU A 46 5.11 -4.91 -19.94
CA LEU A 46 6.34 -4.28 -19.45
C LEU A 46 7.45 -4.22 -20.49
N GLY A 47 7.19 -4.72 -21.69
CA GLY A 47 8.12 -4.78 -22.82
C GLY A 47 8.76 -6.15 -22.96
N TYR A 48 9.90 -6.17 -23.66
CA TYR A 48 10.58 -7.40 -24.04
C TYR A 48 11.29 -8.06 -22.84
N LEU A 49 11.37 -9.40 -22.81
CA LEU A 49 12.05 -10.18 -21.76
C LEU A 49 13.53 -9.79 -21.58
N GLY A 50 14.18 -9.29 -22.63
CA GLY A 50 15.56 -8.81 -22.62
C GLY A 50 15.77 -7.40 -22.05
N ASN A 51 14.70 -6.68 -21.70
CA ASN A 51 14.78 -5.31 -21.16
C ASN A 51 15.10 -5.26 -19.66
N ASN A 52 15.43 -6.40 -19.03
CA ASN A 52 15.71 -6.51 -17.60
C ASN A 52 14.57 -6.01 -16.67
N ASN A 53 13.32 -6.06 -17.13
CA ASN A 53 12.13 -5.60 -16.39
C ASN A 53 11.56 -6.66 -15.41
N GLN A 54 12.35 -7.66 -15.02
CA GLN A 54 11.94 -8.76 -14.13
C GLN A 54 11.51 -8.22 -12.77
N ASP A 55 12.32 -7.31 -12.21
CA ASP A 55 12.13 -6.78 -10.88
C ASP A 55 10.96 -5.79 -10.85
N ASP A 56 10.79 -4.99 -11.88
CA ASP A 56 9.61 -4.11 -12.04
C ASP A 56 8.31 -4.94 -12.08
N ALA A 57 8.30 -6.04 -12.84
CA ALA A 57 7.14 -6.93 -12.93
C ALA A 57 6.79 -7.55 -11.58
N ARG A 58 7.81 -8.02 -10.85
CA ARG A 58 7.64 -8.59 -9.52
C ARG A 58 7.15 -7.55 -8.52
N PHE A 59 7.70 -6.35 -8.55
CA PHE A 59 7.28 -5.24 -7.69
C PHE A 59 5.81 -4.88 -7.94
N ILE A 60 5.42 -4.73 -9.21
CA ILE A 60 4.03 -4.42 -9.57
C ILE A 60 3.09 -5.54 -9.14
N ALA A 61 3.44 -6.80 -9.38
CA ALA A 61 2.62 -7.94 -8.96
C ALA A 61 2.44 -7.98 -7.43
N ALA A 62 3.53 -7.82 -6.67
CA ALA A 62 3.51 -7.81 -5.21
C ALA A 62 2.72 -6.63 -4.62
N ALA A 63 2.68 -5.49 -5.33
CA ALA A 63 1.98 -4.30 -4.86
C ALA A 63 0.49 -4.55 -4.56
N ARG A 64 -0.14 -5.54 -5.21
CA ARG A 64 -1.54 -5.88 -4.94
C ARG A 64 -1.77 -6.39 -3.52
N ASP A 65 -0.79 -7.08 -2.94
CA ASP A 65 -0.85 -7.63 -1.58
C ASP A 65 -0.20 -6.67 -0.56
N ASP A 66 0.91 -6.05 -0.94
CA ASP A 66 1.68 -5.17 -0.06
C ASP A 66 0.94 -3.87 0.27
N ILE A 67 0.27 -3.23 -0.70
CA ILE A 67 -0.39 -1.94 -0.48
C ILE A 67 -1.57 -2.06 0.51
N PRO A 68 -2.51 -3.02 0.37
CA PRO A 68 -3.56 -3.23 1.37
C PRO A 68 -3.01 -3.50 2.76
N TRP A 69 -1.95 -4.32 2.86
CA TRP A 69 -1.30 -4.62 4.12
C TRP A 69 -0.70 -3.35 4.75
N LEU A 70 0.06 -2.57 3.99
CA LEU A 70 0.65 -1.30 4.46
C LEU A 70 -0.43 -0.29 4.90
N LEU A 71 -1.52 -0.16 4.14
CA LEU A 71 -2.64 0.71 4.51
C LEU A 71 -3.25 0.30 5.85
N ASN A 72 -3.40 -1.01 6.09
CA ASN A 72 -3.89 -1.53 7.36
C ASN A 72 -2.91 -1.25 8.51
N VAL A 73 -1.61 -1.47 8.31
CA VAL A 73 -0.57 -1.16 9.31
C VAL A 73 -0.58 0.32 9.68
N ILE A 74 -0.65 1.23 8.70
CA ILE A 74 -0.70 2.67 8.96
C ILE A 74 -1.95 3.04 9.75
N LYS A 75 -3.11 2.45 9.43
CA LYS A 75 -4.35 2.67 10.17
C LYS A 75 -4.23 2.25 11.63
N GLN A 76 -3.62 1.09 11.90
CA GLN A 76 -3.37 0.59 13.25
C GLN A 76 -2.45 1.53 14.03
N LEU A 77 -1.30 1.90 13.45
CA LEU A 77 -0.34 2.79 14.09
C LEU A 77 -0.94 4.17 14.42
N LYS A 78 -1.80 4.70 13.55
CA LYS A 78 -2.50 5.96 13.83
C LYS A 78 -3.49 5.84 14.99
N ALA A 79 -4.22 4.74 15.07
CA ALA A 79 -5.14 4.49 16.18
C ALA A 79 -4.39 4.33 17.51
N GLU A 80 -3.27 3.60 17.50
CA GLU A 80 -2.38 3.45 18.65
C GLU A 80 -1.81 4.80 19.11
N ASN A 81 -1.32 5.62 18.16
CA ASN A 81 -0.79 6.93 18.50
C ASN A 81 -1.85 7.85 19.11
N GLN A 82 -3.06 7.86 18.56
CA GLN A 82 -4.19 8.61 19.12
C GLN A 82 -4.52 8.16 20.55
N GLN A 83 -4.52 6.84 20.78
CA GLN A 83 -4.77 6.29 22.11
C GLN A 83 -3.68 6.73 23.11
N LEU A 84 -2.41 6.67 22.73
CA LEU A 84 -1.29 7.11 23.58
C LEU A 84 -1.34 8.61 23.87
N VAL A 85 -1.74 9.44 22.91
CA VAL A 85 -1.92 10.88 23.12
C VAL A 85 -3.01 11.16 24.15
N ILE A 86 -4.14 10.44 24.06
CA ILE A 86 -5.24 10.56 25.04
C ILE A 86 -4.78 10.12 26.42
N GLU A 87 -4.08 8.98 26.52
CA GLU A 87 -3.55 8.47 27.80
C GLU A 87 -2.56 9.44 28.43
N ASN A 88 -1.65 10.01 27.64
CA ASN A 88 -0.72 11.02 28.12
C ASN A 88 -1.44 12.28 28.63
N ASP A 89 -2.43 12.81 27.90
CA ASP A 89 -3.21 13.98 28.34
C ASP A 89 -3.95 13.70 29.66
N VAL A 90 -4.51 12.49 29.83
CA VAL A 90 -5.12 12.06 31.09
C VAL A 90 -4.11 12.00 32.22
N LEU A 91 -2.91 11.46 31.97
CA LEU A 91 -1.84 11.37 32.98
C LEU A 91 -1.29 12.74 33.36
N GLU A 92 -1.05 13.62 32.40
CA GLU A 92 -0.57 14.99 32.63
C GLU A 92 -1.54 15.78 33.51
N ARG A 93 -2.85 15.64 33.27
CA ARG A 93 -3.90 16.23 34.11
C ARG A 93 -3.95 15.61 35.50
N ALA A 94 -3.85 14.28 35.60
CA ALA A 94 -3.88 13.59 36.90
C ALA A 94 -2.68 13.92 37.79
N LEU A 95 -1.53 14.19 37.17
CA LEU A 95 -0.27 14.47 37.86
C LEU A 95 0.01 15.98 38.00
N GLY A 96 -0.82 16.85 37.43
CA GLY A 96 -0.66 18.31 37.51
C GLY A 96 0.58 18.84 36.78
N ILE A 97 1.09 18.09 35.78
CA ILE A 97 2.38 18.40 35.12
C ILE A 97 2.24 19.32 33.89
N GLY A 98 1.02 19.79 33.59
CA GLY A 98 0.72 20.62 32.41
C GLY A 98 0.27 22.06 32.69
N GLU A 99 0.11 22.50 33.95
CA GLU A 99 -0.38 23.84 34.30
C GLU A 99 0.72 24.88 34.61
N ALA A 100 2.00 24.56 34.37
CA ALA A 100 3.11 25.49 34.63
C ALA A 100 3.79 25.96 33.33
N ALA A 101 3.14 26.87 32.59
CA ALA A 101 3.75 27.90 31.74
C ALA A 101 2.71 28.92 31.27
#